data_AF-A0AA42DJG3-F1
#
_entry.id   AF-A0AA42DJG3-F1
#
_cell.length_a   1.000
_cell.length_b   1.000
_cell.length_c   1.000
_cell.angle_alpha   90.00
_cell.angle_beta   90.00
_cell.angle_gamma   90.00
#
_symmetry.space_group_name_H-M   'P 1'
#
loop_
_entity.id
_entity.type
_entity.pdbx_description
1 polymer ?
#
loop_
_entity_poly.entity_id
_entity_poly.type
_entity_poly.pdbx_seq_one_letter_code
_entity_poly.pdbx_strand_id
1 'polypeptide(L)' 'MLVDKRLSQVKEIKETDNWEEVNTLVKTGWILICIYPTSQNMMYSLGRIQS' A
#
# COMPACT_ATOMS: atom_id res chain seq x y z
N MET A 1 15.28 -14.82 -2.79
CA MET A 1 14.44 -14.02 -1.88
C MET A 1 14.79 -12.53 -1.99
N LEU A 2 14.35 -11.86 -3.07
CA LEU A 2 14.52 -10.40 -3.25
C LEU A 2 13.28 -9.63 -2.76
N VAL A 3 12.12 -10.29 -2.74
CA VAL A 3 10.82 -9.73 -2.36
C VAL A 3 10.75 -9.47 -0.84
N ASP A 4 11.32 -10.36 -0.02
CA ASP A 4 11.27 -10.25 1.45
C ASP A 4 12.02 -9.04 2.02
N LYS A 5 13.19 -8.68 1.47
CA LYS A 5 14.03 -7.60 2.02
C LYS A 5 13.39 -6.21 1.91
N ARG A 6 12.55 -5.98 0.89
CA ARG A 6 11.89 -4.67 0.71
C ARG A 6 10.61 -4.56 1.53
N LEU A 7 9.88 -5.67 1.71
CA LEU A 7 8.73 -5.72 2.60
C LEU A 7 9.13 -5.50 4.06
N SER A 8 10.26 -6.07 4.51
CA SER A 8 10.77 -5.82 5.87
C SER A 8 11.18 -4.36 6.13
N GLN A 9 11.31 -3.54 5.09
CA GLN A 9 11.62 -2.11 5.20
C GLN A 9 10.38 -1.23 5.20
N VAL A 10 9.20 -1.80 4.96
CA VAL A 10 7.93 -1.08 5.08
C VAL A 10 7.73 -0.78 6.56
N LYS A 11 7.80 0.50 6.93
CA LYS A 11 7.63 0.94 8.34
C LYS A 11 6.22 1.44 8.62
N GLU A 12 5.47 1.74 7.57
CA GLU A 12 4.09 2.22 7.65
C GLU A 12 3.23 1.47 6.64
N ILE A 13 2.07 0.98 7.09
CA ILE A 13 1.04 0.37 6.24
C ILE A 13 -0.22 1.22 6.38
N LYS A 14 -0.86 1.51 5.26
CA LYS A 14 -2.15 2.20 5.20
C LYS A 14 -3.09 1.44 4.28
N GLU A 15 -4.34 1.30 4.71
CA GLU A 15 -5.42 0.73 3.91
C GLU A 15 -6.46 1.80 3.60
N THR A 16 -7.00 1.76 2.38
CA THR A 16 -8.08 2.65 1.94
C THR A 16 -8.90 1.92 0.88
N ASP A 17 -10.19 2.21 0.81
CA ASP A 17 -11.08 1.77 -0.27
C ASP A 17 -11.31 2.86 -1.34
N ASN A 18 -10.66 4.02 -1.18
CA ASN A 18 -10.78 5.16 -2.07
C ASN A 18 -9.64 5.22 -3.09
N TRP A 19 -9.96 5.03 -4.37
CA TRP A 19 -8.99 5.04 -5.48
C TRP A 19 -8.27 6.40 -5.67
N GLU A 20 -8.92 7.52 -5.33
CA GLU A 20 -8.31 8.86 -5.44
C GLU A 20 -7.22 9.05 -4.38
N GLU A 21 -7.45 8.50 -3.18
CA GLU A 21 -6.48 8.50 -2.11
C GLU A 21 -5.27 7.63 -2.46
N VAL A 22 -5.49 6.45 -3.05
CA VAL A 22 -4.42 5.59 -3.58
C VAL A 22 -3.51 6.38 -4.52
N ASN A 23 -4.09 7.12 -5.48
CA ASN A 23 -3.34 7.93 -6.42
C ASN A 23 -2.47 9.01 -5.74
N THR A 24 -3.01 9.63 -4.69
CA THR A 24 -2.29 10.64 -3.90
C THR A 24 -1.14 10.02 -3.11
N LEU A 25 -1.38 8.86 -2.49
CA LEU A 25 -0.37 8.13 -1.72
C LEU A 25 0.77 7.66 -2.63
N VAL A 26 0.46 7.09 -3.81
CA VAL A 26 1.49 6.66 -4.77
C VAL A 26 2.37 7.83 -5.21
N LYS A 27 1.78 9.00 -5.50
CA LYS A 27 2.53 10.22 -5.87
C LYS A 27 3.41 10.75 -4.73
N THR A 28 3.09 10.43 -3.48
CA THR A 28 3.87 10.84 -2.30
C THR A 28 4.86 9.77 -1.83
N GLY A 29 5.08 8.73 -2.64
CA GLY A 29 6.10 7.71 -2.40
C GLY A 29 5.63 6.47 -1.66
N TRP A 30 4.31 6.25 -1.56
CA TRP A 30 3.76 4.98 -1.10
C TRP A 30 3.76 3.95 -2.24
N ILE A 31 3.86 2.68 -1.86
CA ILE A 31 3.91 1.54 -2.78
C ILE A 31 2.66 0.70 -2.53
N LEU A 32 1.89 0.43 -3.59
CA LEU A 32 0.77 -0.49 -3.49
C LEU A 32 1.28 -1.92 -3.27
N ILE A 33 0.89 -2.53 -2.15
CA ILE A 33 1.33 -3.88 -1.75
C ILE A 33 0.33 -4.91 -2.29
N CYS A 34 -0.94 -4.74 -2.00
CA CYS A 34 -1.99 -5.66 -2.41
C CYS A 34 -3.33 -4.96 -2.57
N ILE A 35 -4.19 -5.61 -3.36
CA ILE A 35 -5.59 -5.23 -3.54
C ILE A 35 -6.42 -6.47 -3.27
N TYR A 36 -7.44 -6.36 -2.43
CA TYR A 36 -8.32 -7.47 -2.10
C TYR A 36 -9.78 -7.02 -1.95
N PRO A 37 -10.74 -7.86 -2.36
CA PRO A 37 -12.15 -7.55 -2.19
C PRO A 37 -12.57 -7.68 -0.72
N THR A 38 -13.45 -6.79 -0.28
CA THR A 38 -14.19 -6.92 0.99
C THR A 38 -15.67 -7.12 0.70
N SER A 39 -16.48 -7.29 1.75
CA SER A 39 -17.94 -7.46 1.61
C SER A 39 -18.64 -6.24 1.01
N GLN A 40 -18.01 -5.07 1.02
CA GLN A 40 -18.61 -3.82 0.51
C GLN A 40 -17.82 -3.25 -0.67
N ASN A 41 -16.49 -3.13 -0.55
CA ASN A 41 -15.66 -2.40 -1.51
C ASN A 41 -14.34 -3.15 -1.83
N MET A 42 -13.58 -2.66 -2.81
CA MET A 42 -12.19 -3.08 -3.02
C MET A 42 -11.29 -2.36 -2.01
N MET A 43 -10.46 -3.09 -1.28
CA MET A 43 -9.49 -2.52 -0.33
C MET A 43 -8.09 -2.50 -0.95
N TYR A 44 -7.40 -1.37 -0.78
CA TYR A 44 -6.04 -1.15 -1.26
C TYR A 44 -5.11 -1.02 -0.06
N SER A 45 -4.11 -1.90 0.04
CA SER A 45 -3.07 -1.82 1.07
C SER A 45 -1.79 -1.24 0.49
N LEU A 46 -1.31 -0.15 1.07
CA LEU A 46 -0.10 0.55 0.66
C LEU A 46 0.94 0.54 1.77
N GLY A 47 2.20 0.38 1.40
CA GLY A 47 3.34 0.47 2.29
C GLY A 47 4.23 1.67 1.96
N ARG A 48 4.81 2.27 3.00
CA ARG A 48 5.88 3.26 2.86
C ARG A 48 7.16 2.73 3.50
N ILE A 49 8.24 2.81 2.74
CA ILE A 49 9.60 2.59 3.26
C ILE A 49 10.09 3.93 3.78
N GLN A 50 10.39 4.03 5.08
CA GLN A 50 11.11 5.19 5.61
C GLN A 50 12.59 5.00 5.28
N SER A 51 13.13 5.94 4.49
CA SER A 51 14.56 6.10 4.22
C SER A 51 15.35 6.36 5.51
#